data_AF-A0A952EWL4-F1
#
_entry.id   AF-A0A952EWL4-F1
#
_cell.length_a   1.000
_cell.length_b   1.000
_cell.length_c   1.000
_cell.angle_alpha   90.00
_cell.angle_beta   90.00
_cell.angle_gamma   90.00
#
_symmetry.space_group_name_H-M   'P 1'
#
loop_
_entity.id
_entity.type
_entity.pdbx_description
1 polymer ?
#
loop_
_entity_poly.entity_id
_entity_poly.type
_entity_poly.pdbx_seq_one_letter_code
_entity_poly.pdbx_strand_id
1 'polypeptide(L)'
;MRRGSRSRSSEPGVKVDARSERWREHRKKVRSEIVDAAFRAIDRLGPELSLREIAEEAGTAKPKIYRHFTAKSDLFHAIGERLRDMLWAA
;
A
#
# COMPACT_ATOMS: atom_id res chain seq x y z
N MET A 1 0.95 -20.00 -55.97
CA MET A 1 1.84 -19.06 -55.25
C MET A 1 1.38 -18.85 -53.81
N ARG A 2 2.33 -18.63 -52.90
CA ARG A 2 2.19 -18.54 -51.43
C ARG A 2 1.88 -17.12 -50.95
N ARG A 3 1.05 -16.98 -49.91
CA ARG A 3 1.23 -16.08 -48.74
C ARG A 3 0.04 -16.32 -47.81
N GLY A 4 0.19 -16.91 -46.64
CA GLY A 4 1.21 -16.61 -45.62
C GLY A 4 0.56 -15.72 -44.58
N SER A 5 -0.19 -16.33 -43.67
CA SER A 5 -0.76 -15.74 -42.47
C SER A 5 0.33 -15.07 -41.62
N ARG A 6 0.11 -13.83 -41.19
CA ARG A 6 0.84 -13.25 -40.05
C ARG A 6 -0.10 -13.21 -38.85
N SER A 7 -0.01 -14.25 -38.04
CA SER A 7 -0.48 -14.21 -36.66
C SER A 7 0.38 -13.20 -35.90
N ARG A 8 -0.27 -12.21 -35.27
CA ARG A 8 0.38 -11.30 -34.31
C ARG A 8 0.72 -12.11 -33.06
N SER A 9 1.97 -12.51 -32.95
CA SER A 9 2.54 -13.11 -31.74
C SER A 9 2.40 -12.12 -30.58
N SER A 10 1.72 -12.54 -29.52
CA SER A 10 1.61 -11.77 -28.28
C SER A 10 2.91 -11.92 -27.48
N GLU A 11 3.57 -10.80 -27.15
CA GLU A 11 4.81 -10.80 -26.39
C GLU A 11 4.59 -11.24 -24.93
N PRO A 12 5.30 -12.27 -24.44
CA PRO A 12 5.09 -12.85 -23.11
C PRO A 12 5.63 -11.98 -21.95
N GLY A 13 6.57 -11.06 -22.20
CA GLY A 13 7.18 -10.22 -21.15
C GLY A 13 6.28 -9.11 -20.59
N VAL A 14 5.49 -8.47 -21.45
CA VAL A 14 4.65 -7.30 -21.08
C VAL A 14 3.55 -7.65 -20.07
N LYS A 15 3.02 -8.89 -20.11
CA LYS A 15 1.94 -9.32 -19.20
C LYS A 15 2.42 -9.53 -17.76
N VAL A 16 3.67 -9.98 -17.57
CA VAL A 16 4.26 -10.22 -16.25
C VAL A 16 4.54 -8.88 -15.56
N ASP A 17 5.08 -7.92 -16.30
CA ASP A 17 5.40 -6.58 -15.78
C ASP A 17 4.14 -5.81 -15.37
N ALA A 18 3.12 -5.78 -16.24
CA ALA A 18 1.84 -5.15 -15.93
C ALA A 18 1.13 -5.76 -14.70
N ARG A 19 1.36 -7.05 -14.41
CA ARG A 19 0.86 -7.67 -13.17
C ARG A 19 1.66 -7.14 -11.97
N SER A 20 2.98 -7.20 -12.03
CA SER A 20 3.88 -6.75 -10.98
C SER A 20 3.66 -5.27 -10.59
N GLU A 21 3.47 -4.40 -11.59
CA GLU A 21 3.13 -2.99 -11.39
C GLU A 21 1.81 -2.82 -10.63
N ARG A 22 0.75 -3.52 -11.05
CA ARG A 22 -0.55 -3.47 -10.35
C ARG A 22 -0.45 -3.93 -8.89
N TRP A 23 0.33 -4.97 -8.62
CA TRP A 23 0.57 -5.42 -7.24
C TRP A 23 1.36 -4.41 -6.41
N ARG A 24 2.36 -3.73 -7.01
CA ARG A 24 3.09 -2.64 -6.35
C ARG A 24 2.18 -1.47 -6.02
N GLU A 25 1.39 -0.99 -6.98
CA GLU A 25 0.47 0.13 -6.77
C GLU A 25 -0.62 -0.23 -5.75
N HIS A 26 -1.16 -1.44 -5.82
CA HIS A 26 -2.11 -1.91 -4.81
C HIS A 26 -1.48 -1.94 -3.41
N ARG A 27 -0.25 -2.45 -3.26
CA ARG A 27 0.45 -2.44 -1.96
C ARG A 27 0.70 -1.02 -1.44
N LYS A 28 1.07 -0.08 -2.32
CA LYS A 28 1.26 1.33 -1.96
C LYS A 28 -0.05 1.97 -1.51
N LYS A 29 -1.15 1.73 -2.24
CA LYS A 29 -2.49 2.19 -1.87
C LYS A 29 -2.90 1.68 -0.49
N VAL A 30 -2.79 0.37 -0.26
CA VAL A 30 -3.16 -0.22 1.04
C VAL A 30 -2.26 0.30 2.17
N ARG A 31 -0.97 0.52 1.93
CA ARG A 31 -0.07 1.16 2.92
C ARG A 31 -0.57 2.58 3.27
N SER A 32 -0.96 3.39 2.29
CA SER A 32 -1.52 4.72 2.53
C SER A 32 -2.81 4.65 3.34
N GLU A 33 -3.74 3.76 2.99
CA GLU A 33 -5.00 3.60 3.72
C GLU A 33 -4.81 3.24 5.20
N ILE A 34 -3.81 2.40 5.51
CA ILE A 34 -3.45 2.05 6.89
C ILE A 34 -2.86 3.26 7.62
N VAL A 35 -2.01 4.05 6.96
CA VAL A 35 -1.44 5.28 7.54
C VAL A 35 -2.54 6.31 7.82
N ASP A 36 -3.45 6.54 6.86
CA ASP A 36 -4.57 7.45 7.04
C ASP A 36 -5.51 7.00 8.17
N ALA A 37 -5.70 5.69 8.34
CA ALA A 37 -6.42 5.14 9.50
C ALA A 37 -5.68 5.37 10.82
N ALA A 38 -4.35 5.27 10.82
CA ALA A 38 -3.56 5.59 12.01
C ALA A 38 -3.75 7.05 12.43
N PHE A 39 -3.77 8.01 11.49
CA PHE A 39 -4.09 9.41 11.80
C PHE A 39 -5.48 9.56 12.43
N ARG A 40 -6.52 8.95 11.86
CA ARG A 40 -7.87 8.97 12.44
C ARG A 40 -7.91 8.37 13.85
N ALA A 41 -7.17 7.28 14.08
CA ALA A 41 -7.06 6.68 15.40
C ALA A 41 -6.36 7.61 16.41
N ILE A 42 -5.28 8.30 16.00
CA ILE A 42 -4.58 9.31 16.82
C ILE A 42 -5.53 10.44 17.21
N ASP A 43 -6.27 10.98 16.24
CA ASP A 43 -7.20 12.08 16.49
C ASP A 43 -8.31 11.69 17.48
N ARG A 44 -8.73 10.42 17.47
CA ARG A 44 -9.82 9.92 18.33
C ARG A 44 -9.36 9.45 19.70
N LEU A 45 -8.21 8.79 19.79
CA LEU A 45 -7.75 8.08 20.99
C LEU A 45 -6.55 8.75 21.68
N GLY A 46 -5.91 9.70 20.99
CA GLY A 46 -4.65 10.30 21.43
C GLY A 46 -3.42 9.46 21.04
N PRO A 47 -2.22 9.90 21.44
CA PRO A 47 -0.95 9.35 20.97
C PRO A 47 -0.63 7.94 21.49
N GLU A 48 -1.27 7.48 22.57
CA GLU A 48 -0.98 6.21 23.24
C GLU A 48 -1.72 5.00 22.62
N LEU A 49 -2.11 5.09 21.36
CA LEU A 49 -2.85 4.02 20.69
C LEU A 49 -1.94 2.83 20.33
N SER A 50 -2.55 1.66 20.27
CA SER A 50 -1.91 0.39 19.93
C SER A 50 -2.10 0.02 18.47
N LEU A 51 -1.25 -0.88 17.97
CA LEU A 51 -1.43 -1.54 16.66
C LEU A 51 -2.80 -2.22 16.50
N ARG A 52 -3.47 -2.55 17.61
CA ARG A 52 -4.81 -3.15 17.58
C ARG A 52 -5.84 -2.10 17.15
N GLU A 53 -5.80 -0.93 17.78
CA GLU A 53 -6.72 0.17 17.51
C GLU A 53 -6.53 0.70 16.09
N ILE A 54 -5.28 0.75 15.57
CA ILE A 54 -5.05 1.08 14.14
C ILE A 54 -5.73 0.06 13.23
N ALA A 55 -5.61 -1.23 13.55
CA ALA A 55 -6.21 -2.27 12.73
C ALA A 55 -7.74 -2.19 12.75
N GLU A 56 -8.34 -1.95 13.93
CA GLU A 56 -9.77 -1.72 14.10
C GLU A 56 -10.23 -0.50 13.30
N GLU A 57 -9.53 0.64 13.40
CA GLU A 57 -9.81 1.87 12.64
C GLU A 57 -9.66 1.69 11.12
N ALA A 58 -8.71 0.85 10.69
CA ALA A 58 -8.50 0.51 9.29
C ALA A 58 -9.45 -0.60 8.77
N GLY A 59 -10.38 -1.09 9.60
CA GLY A 59 -11.31 -2.16 9.22
C GLY A 59 -10.60 -3.47 8.88
N THR A 60 -9.48 -3.77 9.54
CA THR A 60 -8.62 -4.91 9.26
C THR A 60 -8.12 -5.61 10.51
N ALA A 61 -7.48 -6.78 10.34
CA ALA A 61 -6.79 -7.48 11.41
C ALA A 61 -5.29 -7.15 11.45
N LYS A 62 -4.67 -7.22 12.64
CA LYS A 62 -3.22 -7.06 12.86
C LYS A 62 -2.34 -7.86 11.88
N PRO A 63 -2.62 -9.15 11.56
CA PRO A 63 -1.81 -9.90 10.61
C PRO A 63 -1.77 -9.26 9.21
N LYS A 64 -2.85 -8.61 8.77
CA LYS A 64 -2.85 -7.90 7.48
C LYS A 64 -1.91 -6.69 7.53
N ILE A 65 -1.87 -5.95 8.65
CA ILE A 65 -0.92 -4.85 8.82
C ILE A 65 0.52 -5.37 8.69
N TYR A 66 0.85 -6.49 9.31
CA TYR A 66 2.19 -7.09 9.20
C TYR A 66 2.56 -7.58 7.78
N ARG A 67 1.58 -7.83 6.91
CA ARG A 67 1.85 -8.12 5.48
C ARG A 67 2.31 -6.89 4.71
N HIS A 68 1.96 -5.70 5.20
CA HIS A 68 2.32 -4.43 4.58
C HIS A 68 3.46 -3.73 5.30
N PHE A 69 3.64 -3.96 6.61
CA PHE A 69 4.67 -3.37 7.45
C PHE A 69 5.44 -4.47 8.18
N THR A 70 6.74 -4.58 7.91
CA THR A 70 7.58 -5.67 8.45
C THR A 70 7.79 -5.57 9.96
N ALA A 71 7.72 -4.36 10.50
CA ALA A 71 7.85 -4.09 11.93
C ALA A 71 6.93 -2.94 12.35
N LYS A 72 6.69 -2.82 13.66
CA LYS A 72 5.98 -1.67 14.24
C LYS A 72 6.65 -0.37 13.78
N SER A 73 7.98 -0.30 13.83
CA SER A 73 8.76 0.87 13.41
C SER A 73 8.54 1.29 11.95
N ASP A 74 8.34 0.35 11.01
CA ASP A 74 8.05 0.68 9.59
C ASP A 74 6.72 1.43 9.46
N LEU A 75 5.70 1.04 10.23
CA LEU A 75 4.43 1.76 10.28
C LEU A 75 4.61 3.18 10.84
N PHE A 76 5.30 3.33 11.97
CA PHE A 76 5.55 4.67 12.54
C PHE A 76 6.41 5.55 11.64
N HIS A 77 7.38 4.96 10.93
CA HIS A 77 8.16 5.68 9.94
C HIS A 77 7.28 6.18 8.79
N ALA A 78 6.38 5.34 8.26
CA ALA A 78 5.45 5.75 7.21
C ALA A 78 4.47 6.86 7.66
N ILE A 79 4.02 6.81 8.92
CA ILE A 79 3.22 7.89 9.53
C ILE A 79 4.04 9.19 9.60
N GLY A 80 5.29 9.11 10.05
CA GLY A 80 6.20 10.26 10.12
C GLY A 80 6.50 10.88 8.76
N GLU A 81 6.75 10.06 7.74
CA GLU A 81 6.92 10.52 6.36
C GLU A 81 5.67 11.20 5.83
N ARG A 82 4.47 10.65 6.11
CA ARG A 82 3.22 11.29 5.73
C ARG A 82 3.01 12.63 6.43
N LEU A 83 3.34 12.73 7.72
CA LEU A 83 3.27 13.99 8.45
C LEU A 83 4.25 15.03 7.89
N ARG A 84 5.46 14.60 7.56
CA ARG A 84 6.45 15.42 6.86
C ARG A 84 5.89 15.92 5.52
N ASP A 85 5.35 15.04 4.69
CA ASP A 85 4.78 15.43 3.40
C ASP A 85 3.63 16.45 3.58
N MET A 86 2.77 16.27 4.58
CA MET A 86 1.68 17.21 4.87
C MET A 86 2.18 18.59 5.32
N LEU A 87 3.25 18.64 6.12
CA LEU A 87 3.83 19.90 6.61
C LEU A 87 4.58 20.66 5.51
N TRP A 88 5.20 19.97 4.56
CA TRP A 88 5.93 20.59 3.45
C TRP A 88 5.03 20.94 2.25
N ALA A 89 3.82 20.36 2.18
CA ALA A 89 2.81 20.69 1.17
C ALA A 89 1.85 21.81 1.60
N ALA A 90 1.96 22.29 2.85
CA ALA A 90 1.22 23.42 3.40
C ALA A 90 1.98 24.74 3.20
#